data_AF-A0A9D8GZ63-F1
#
_entry.id   AF-A0A9D8GZ63-F1
#
_cell.length_a   1.000
_cell.length_b   1.000
_cell.length_c   1.000
_cell.angle_alpha   90.00
_cell.angle_beta   90.00
_cell.angle_gamma   90.00
#
_symmetry.space_group_name_H-M   'P 1'
#
loop_
_entity.id
_entity.type
_entity.pdbx_description
1 polymer ?
#
loop_
_entity_poly.entity_id
_entity_poly.type
_entity_poly.pdbx_seq_one_letter_code
_entity_poly.pdbx_strand_id
1 'polypeptide(L)'
;MTVDVVASDSKVIGRFRQGNRAPRRFDAVLGTYGAFATTVEYGLNGPIWVTGRIDANDGRVVLDNFKGQRCVCRFEAELARVPRRDLAAAP
;
A
#
# COMPACT_ATOMS: atom_id res chain seq x y z
N MET A 1 10.86 -2.62 -10.80
CA MET A 1 9.60 -2.97 -10.07
C MET A 1 8.61 -1.85 -10.31
N THR A 2 7.32 -2.14 -10.40
CA THR A 2 6.28 -1.10 -10.53
C THR A 2 5.30 -1.21 -9.39
N VAL A 3 4.91 -0.08 -8.81
CA VAL A 3 3.91 0.02 -7.76
C VAL A 3 3.01 1.18 -8.15
N ASP A 4 1.77 0.87 -8.46
CA ASP A 4 0.73 1.83 -8.84
C ASP A 4 -0.27 1.86 -7.70
N VAL A 5 -0.32 2.95 -6.96
CA VAL A 5 -1.27 3.10 -5.85
C VAL A 5 -2.16 4.30 -6.14
N VAL A 6 -3.47 4.05 -6.00
CA VAL A 6 -4.52 5.04 -6.08
C VAL A 6 -5.22 5.04 -4.74
N ALA A 7 -5.32 6.21 -4.13
CA ALA A 7 -6.15 6.38 -2.95
C ALA A 7 -7.25 7.41 -3.23
N SER A 8 -8.44 7.15 -2.66
CA SER A 8 -9.62 8.00 -2.76
C SER A 8 -10.34 7.95 -1.41
N ASP A 9 -10.60 9.10 -0.82
CA ASP A 9 -11.29 9.29 0.46
C ASP A 9 -10.72 8.37 1.57
N SER A 10 -11.38 7.23 1.82
CA SER A 10 -11.02 6.24 2.84
C SER A 10 -10.45 4.94 2.28
N LYS A 11 -10.18 4.85 0.97
CA LYS A 11 -9.81 3.61 0.29
C LYS A 11 -8.47 3.73 -0.41
N VAL A 12 -7.63 2.70 -0.26
CA VAL A 12 -6.39 2.50 -1.02
C VAL A 12 -6.55 1.28 -1.90
N ILE A 13 -6.34 1.47 -3.20
CA ILE A 13 -6.24 0.37 -4.15
C ILE A 13 -4.86 0.45 -4.76
N GLY A 14 -4.11 -0.64 -4.67
CA GLY A 14 -2.78 -0.68 -5.24
C GLY A 14 -2.54 -1.91 -6.09
N ARG A 15 -1.60 -1.76 -7.01
CA ARG A 15 -1.05 -2.84 -7.81
C ARG A 15 0.46 -2.81 -7.71
N PHE A 16 1.09 -3.94 -7.43
CA PHE A 16 2.55 -4.03 -7.42
C PHE A 16 3.08 -5.21 -8.22
N ARG A 17 4.21 -5.02 -8.89
CA ARG A 17 4.89 -6.02 -9.73
C ARG A 17 6.39 -6.05 -9.45
N GLN A 18 6.85 -7.20 -8.95
CA GLN A 18 8.27 -7.47 -8.70
C GLN A 18 8.89 -8.21 -9.90
N GLY A 19 9.74 -7.52 -10.67
CA GLY A 19 10.36 -8.07 -11.87
C GLY A 19 9.32 -8.58 -12.89
N ASN A 20 9.55 -9.78 -13.44
CA ASN A 20 8.65 -10.47 -14.37
C ASN A 20 7.53 -11.29 -13.70
N ARG A 21 7.35 -11.16 -12.38
CA ARG A 21 6.25 -11.86 -11.69
C ARG A 21 4.91 -11.23 -12.09
N ALA A 22 3.83 -12.02 -11.97
CA ALA A 22 2.48 -11.49 -12.13
C ALA A 22 2.25 -10.31 -11.18
N PRO A 23 1.57 -9.24 -11.65
CA PRO A 23 1.23 -8.11 -10.82
C PRO A 23 0.13 -8.49 -9.83
N ARG A 24 0.21 -7.94 -8.62
CA ARG A 24 -0.70 -8.25 -7.52
C ARG A 24 -1.52 -7.02 -7.19
N ARG A 25 -2.79 -7.21 -6.87
CA ARG A 25 -3.70 -6.15 -6.47
C ARG A 25 -3.94 -6.24 -4.97
N PHE A 26 -4.12 -5.09 -4.35
CA PHE A 26 -4.52 -4.99 -2.96
C PHE A 26 -5.56 -3.90 -2.79
N ASP A 27 -6.39 -4.10 -1.78
CA ASP A 27 -7.44 -3.19 -1.36
C ASP A 27 -7.29 -3.03 0.15
N ALA A 28 -7.23 -1.78 0.61
CA ALA A 28 -7.09 -1.44 2.01
C ALA A 28 -7.95 -0.23 2.35
N VAL A 29 -8.28 -0.10 3.63
CA VAL A 29 -8.92 1.10 4.17
C VAL A 29 -7.84 2.01 4.73
N LEU A 30 -7.92 3.31 4.40
CA LEU A 30 -7.13 4.34 5.05
C LEU A 30 -7.64 4.52 6.48
N GLY A 31 -6.78 4.21 7.42
CA GLY A 31 -6.92 4.56 8.83
C GLY A 31 -6.36 5.93 9.14
N THR A 32 -6.26 6.20 10.44
CA THR A 32 -5.78 7.48 10.98
C THR A 32 -4.39 7.83 10.43
N TYR A 33 -4.17 9.12 10.14
CA TYR A 33 -2.90 9.65 9.63
C TYR A 33 -2.40 8.99 8.33
N GLY A 34 -3.33 8.45 7.54
CA GLY A 34 -3.05 7.84 6.24
C GLY A 34 -2.43 6.45 6.32
N ALA A 35 -2.38 5.83 7.51
CA ALA A 35 -1.91 4.47 7.67
C ALA A 35 -2.92 3.47 7.07
N PHE A 36 -2.45 2.41 6.43
CA PHE A 36 -3.30 1.31 5.98
C PHE A 36 -2.59 -0.02 6.18
N ALA A 37 -3.38 -1.07 6.37
CA ALA A 37 -2.91 -2.44 6.44
C ALA A 37 -3.89 -3.35 5.72
N THR A 38 -3.38 -4.32 4.98
CA THR A 38 -4.18 -5.33 4.29
C THR A 38 -3.39 -6.62 4.09
N THR A 39 -4.09 -7.67 3.71
CA THR A 39 -3.50 -8.96 3.37
C THR A 39 -3.75 -9.26 1.89
N VAL A 40 -2.70 -9.63 1.18
CA VAL A 40 -2.72 -9.92 -0.25
C VAL A 40 -2.30 -11.35 -0.48
N GLU A 41 -3.10 -12.14 -1.19
CA GLU A 41 -2.69 -13.49 -1.55
C GLU A 41 -1.49 -13.47 -2.51
N TYR A 42 -0.44 -14.21 -2.17
CA TYR A 42 0.75 -14.36 -2.99
C TYR A 42 0.78 -15.72 -3.69
N GLY A 43 -0.21 -15.99 -4.53
CA GLY A 43 -0.34 -17.28 -5.22
C GLY A 43 -0.11 -18.45 -4.25
N LEU A 44 0.78 -19.38 -4.60
CA LEU A 44 1.07 -20.56 -3.78
C LEU A 44 1.92 -20.34 -2.52
N ASN A 45 2.49 -19.15 -2.28
CA ASN A 45 3.34 -18.94 -1.09
C ASN A 45 2.61 -18.29 0.10
N GLY A 46 1.28 -18.28 0.07
CA GLY A 46 0.44 -17.83 1.18
C GLY A 46 0.15 -16.33 1.20
N PRO A 47 -0.57 -15.85 2.22
CA PRO A 47 -0.90 -14.44 2.38
C PRO A 47 0.35 -13.61 2.69
N ILE A 48 0.41 -12.41 2.13
CA ILE A 48 1.38 -11.38 2.45
C ILE A 48 0.65 -10.27 3.21
N TRP A 49 1.22 -9.87 4.34
CA TRP A 49 0.81 -8.64 4.99
C TRP A 49 1.39 -7.45 4.24
N VAL A 50 0.58 -6.44 3.97
CA VAL A 50 0.96 -5.18 3.33
C VAL A 50 0.55 -4.05 4.26
N THR A 51 1.52 -3.36 4.84
CA THR A 51 1.27 -2.10 5.56
C THR A 51 1.85 -0.94 4.79
N GLY A 52 1.19 0.20 4.86
CA GLY A 52 1.75 1.45 4.39
C GLY A 52 1.20 2.66 5.09
N ARG A 53 1.77 3.80 4.73
CA ARG A 53 1.29 5.12 5.11
C ARG A 53 1.27 5.97 3.86
N ILE A 54 0.18 6.67 3.65
CA ILE A 54 0.05 7.77 2.69
C ILE A 54 0.22 9.05 3.48
N ASP A 55 1.33 9.74 3.30
CA ASP A 55 1.43 11.12 3.76
C ASP A 55 0.86 12.01 2.64
N ALA A 56 -0.16 12.81 2.99
CA ALA A 56 -0.86 13.65 2.04
C ALA A 56 0.02 14.76 1.45
N ASN A 57 1.17 15.05 2.09
CA ASN A 57 2.10 16.08 1.66
C ASN A 57 3.16 15.56 0.68
N ASP A 58 3.62 14.31 0.85
CA ASP A 58 4.71 13.74 0.04
C ASP A 58 4.23 12.67 -0.96
N GLY A 59 2.99 12.18 -0.80
CA GLY A 59 2.41 11.18 -1.66
C GLY A 59 3.17 9.86 -1.68
N ARG A 60 3.95 9.53 -0.65
CA ARG A 60 4.75 8.30 -0.60
C ARG A 60 3.93 7.15 -0.03
N VAL A 61 4.23 5.94 -0.50
CA VAL A 61 3.71 4.68 0.01
C VAL A 61 4.88 3.76 0.31
N VAL A 62 4.93 3.28 1.54
CA VAL A 62 5.78 2.15 1.93
C VAL A 62 4.90 0.90 1.96
N LEU A 63 5.36 -0.22 1.40
CA LEU A 63 4.71 -1.52 1.48
C LEU A 63 5.70 -2.49 2.14
N ASP A 64 5.44 -2.86 3.38
CA ASP A 64 6.21 -3.92 4.03
C ASP A 64 5.54 -5.28 3.79
N ASN A 65 6.29 -6.23 3.24
CA ASN A 65 5.88 -7.60 2.97
C ASN A 65 6.42 -8.54 4.05
N PHE A 66 5.51 -9.21 4.75
CA PHE A 66 5.84 -10.18 5.79
C PHE A 66 5.56 -11.62 5.37
N LYS A 67 6.47 -12.53 5.76
CA LYS A 67 6.25 -13.99 5.76
C LYS A 67 6.31 -14.47 7.21
N GLY A 68 5.14 -14.75 7.80
CA GLY A 68 5.02 -14.94 9.24
C GLY A 68 5.30 -13.61 9.99
N GLN A 69 6.16 -13.64 11.01
CA GLN A 69 6.53 -12.44 11.78
C GLN A 69 7.73 -11.66 11.20
N ARG A 70 8.31 -12.10 10.07
CA ARG A 70 9.50 -11.48 9.49
C ARG A 70 9.15 -10.64 8.27
N CYS A 71 9.53 -9.37 8.27
CA CYS A 71 9.54 -8.56 7.06
C CYS A 71 10.60 -9.13 6.11
N VAL A 72 10.16 -9.57 4.93
CA VAL A 72 11.01 -10.17 3.89
C VAL A 72 11.40 -9.13 2.85
N CYS A 73 10.52 -8.15 2.59
CA CYS A 73 10.80 -7.06 1.67
C CYS A 73 10.10 -5.79 2.13
N ARG A 74 10.80 -4.66 2.11
CA ARG A 74 10.20 -3.33 2.12
C ARG A 74 10.19 -2.79 0.70
N PHE A 75 9.06 -2.22 0.28
CA PHE A 75 8.92 -1.55 -1.01
C PHE A 75 8.52 -0.11 -0.76
N GLU A 76 9.06 0.81 -1.54
CA GLU A 76 8.72 2.22 -1.44
C GLU A 76 8.31 2.69 -2.83
N ALA A 77 7.27 3.49 -2.90
CA ALA A 77 6.68 3.98 -4.13
C ALA A 77 6.08 5.37 -3.92
N GLU A 78 5.97 6.13 -4.99
CA GLU A 78 5.19 7.36 -5.02
C GLU A 78 3.76 7.05 -5.51
N LEU A 79 2.78 7.76 -4.97
CA LEU A 79 1.39 7.69 -5.40
C LEU A 79 1.27 8.26 -6.80
N ALA A 80 0.66 7.48 -7.69
CA ALA A 80 0.27 7.99 -9.00
C ALA A 80 -0.77 9.11 -8.88
N ARG A 81 -1.54 9.13 -7.78
CA ARG A 81 -2.47 10.21 -7.44
C ARG A 81 -2.65 10.30 -5.93
N VAL A 82 -2.32 11.47 -5.36
CA VAL A 82 -2.62 11.78 -3.96
C VAL A 82 -4.12 12.09 -3.82
N PRO A 83 -4.87 11.45 -2.90
CA PRO A 83 -6.23 11.87 -2.59
C PRO A 83 -6.19 13.29 -2.04
N ARG A 84 -6.63 14.26 -2.84
CA ARG A 84 -6.76 15.65 -2.40
C ARG A 84 -8.10 15.80 -1.69
N ARG A 85 -8.06 16.23 -0.41
CA ARG A 85 -9.16 16.27 0.59
C ARG A 85 -9.41 14.84 1.11
N ASP A 86 -8.92 14.42 2.27
CA ASP A 86 -9.45 14.76 3.60
C ASP A 86 -8.45 14.53 4.75
N LEU A 87 -7.16 14.29 4.44
CA LEU A 87 -6.13 14.02 5.46
C LEU A 87 -5.69 15.28 6.25
N ALA A 88 -6.18 16.47 5.89
CA ALA A 88 -5.84 17.74 6.54
C ALA A 88 -6.85 18.18 7.62
N ALA A 89 -7.82 17.35 8.00
CA ALA A 89 -8.84 17.72 8.99
C ALA A 89 -9.01 16.64 10.07
N ALA A 90 -8.02 16.55 10.97
CA ALA A 90 -8.29 16.14 12.34
C ALA A 90 -7.89 17.33 13.25
N PRO A 91 -8.77 17.79 14.16
CA PRO A 91 -8.49 18.92 15.06
C PRO A 91 -7.29 18.65 15.99
#